data_AF-A0A9E1UB80-F1
#
_entry.id   AF-A0A9E1UB80-F1
#
_cell.length_a   1.000
_cell.length_b   1.000
_cell.length_c   1.000
_cell.angle_alpha   90.00
_cell.angle_beta   90.00
_cell.angle_gamma   90.00
#
_symmetry.space_group_name_H-M   'P 1'
#
loop_
_entity.id
_entity.type
_entity.pdbx_description
1 polymer ?
#
loop_
_entity_poly.entity_id
_entity_poly.type
_entity_poly.pdbx_seq_one_letter_code
_entity_poly.pdbx_strand_id
1 'polypeptide(L)' 'MKLRAEEISAIIQKQIENFDKKATKTEVGTVLLVGDGIARVHGLDNVRAGELVEFSDG' A
#
# COMPACT_ATOMS: atom_id res chain seq x y z
N MET A 1 -14.22 -38.99 -12.39
CA MET A 1 -13.95 -37.96 -11.37
C MET A 1 -13.46 -36.71 -12.09
N LYS A 2 -14.38 -35.88 -12.61
CA LYS A 2 -14.06 -34.62 -13.29
C LYS A 2 -13.83 -33.59 -12.20
N LEU A 3 -12.58 -33.23 -11.98
CA LEU A 3 -12.19 -32.10 -11.15
C LEU A 3 -12.92 -30.87 -11.74
N ARG A 4 -13.95 -30.39 -11.04
CA ARG A 4 -14.84 -29.35 -11.57
C ARG A 4 -14.05 -28.06 -11.59
N ALA A 5 -13.59 -27.66 -12.77
CA ALA A 5 -12.86 -26.42 -12.99
C ALA A 5 -13.61 -25.20 -12.42
N GLU A 6 -14.93 -25.29 -12.31
CA GLU A 6 -15.82 -24.31 -11.67
C GLU A 6 -15.52 -24.12 -10.18
N GLU A 7 -15.26 -25.19 -9.43
CA GLU A 7 -14.89 -25.10 -8.00
C GLU A 7 -13.51 -24.49 -7.84
N ILE A 8 -12.55 -24.86 -8.70
CA ILE A 8 -11.20 -24.28 -8.70
C ILE A 8 -11.27 -22.79 -9.06
N SER A 9 -12.06 -22.41 -10.06
CA SER A 9 -12.23 -21.02 -10.48
C SER A 9 -12.87 -20.18 -9.38
N ALA A 10 -13.87 -20.72 -8.68
CA ALA A 10 -14.50 -20.05 -7.54
C ALA A 10 -13.53 -19.87 -6.35
N ILE A 11 -12.64 -20.83 -6.10
CA ILE A 11 -11.60 -20.72 -5.06
C ILE A 11 -10.57 -19.66 -5.44
N ILE A 12 -10.10 -19.65 -6.69
CA ILE A 12 -9.15 -18.66 -7.21
C ILE A 12 -9.77 -17.25 -7.16
N GLN A 13 -11.03 -17.11 -7.60
CA GLN A 13 -11.75 -15.85 -7.55
C GLN A 13 -11.92 -15.36 -6.11
N LYS A 14 -12.30 -16.25 -5.17
CA LYS A 14 -12.34 -15.92 -3.75
C LYS A 14 -10.96 -15.58 -3.17
N GLN A 15 -9.88 -16.19 -3.64
CA GLN A 15 -8.52 -15.83 -3.23
C GLN A 15 -8.07 -14.47 -3.78
N ILE A 16 -8.56 -14.08 -4.97
CA ILE A 16 -8.30 -12.75 -5.56
C ILE A 16 -9.16 -11.68 -4.88
N GLU A 17 -10.42 -11.98 -4.55
CA GLU A 17 -11.31 -11.07 -3.82
C GLU A 17 -10.87 -10.89 -2.36
N ASN A 18 -10.43 -11.98 -1.71
CA ASN A 18 -9.77 -11.95 -0.40
C ASN A 18 -8.26 -11.72 -0.49
N PHE A 19 -7.74 -11.36 -1.68
CA PHE A 19 -6.42 -10.74 -1.78
C PHE A 19 -6.60 -9.34 -1.23
N ASP A 20 -6.71 -9.35 0.09
CA ASP A 20 -6.78 -8.24 0.99
C ASP A 20 -5.81 -7.21 0.43
N LYS A 21 -6.35 -6.08 -0.03
CA LYS A 21 -5.60 -4.84 -0.09
C LYS A 21 -5.28 -4.44 1.34
N LYS A 22 -4.54 -5.29 2.04
CA LYS A 22 -3.49 -4.93 2.96
C LYS A 22 -2.58 -3.99 2.18
N ALA A 23 -3.03 -2.75 2.07
CA ALA A 23 -2.19 -1.59 1.88
C ALA A 23 -1.36 -1.48 3.17
N THR A 24 -0.52 -2.49 3.42
CA THR A 24 0.46 -2.56 4.50
C THR A 24 1.68 -1.78 4.02
N LYS A 25 1.45 -0.53 3.65
CA LYS A 25 2.52 0.44 3.41
C LYS A 25 2.14 1.70 4.13
N THR A 26 2.08 1.60 5.46
CA THR A 26 2.13 2.76 6.37
C THR A 26 3.44 3.54 6.22
N GLU A 27 4.41 3.00 5.48
CA GLU A 27 5.71 3.58 5.15
C GLU A 27 5.69 4.48 3.91
N VAL A 28 4.52 4.69 3.28
CA VAL A 28 4.38 5.62 2.15
C VAL A 28 3.44 6.74 2.53
N GLY A 29 3.82 7.96 2.21
CA GLY A 29 3.02 9.17 2.40
C GLY A 29 2.76 9.88 1.08
N THR A 30 1.76 10.77 1.08
CA THR A 30 1.48 11.69 -0.02
C THR A 30 1.79 13.12 0.41
N VAL A 31 2.56 13.84 -0.41
CA VAL A 31 2.86 15.26 -0.17
C VAL A 31 1.59 16.08 -0.42
N LEU A 32 1.17 16.84 0.58
CA LEU A 32 0.05 17.77 0.49
C LEU A 32 0.49 19.16 0.05
N LEU A 33 1.62 19.63 0.59
CA LEU A 33 2.11 21.01 0.41
C LEU A 33 3.63 21.02 0.42
N VAL A 34 4.22 21.90 -0.38
CA VAL A 34 5.67 22.19 -0.40
C VAL A 34 5.88 23.70 -0.41
N GLY A 35 6.79 24.20 0.43
CA GLY A 35 7.19 25.60 0.44
C GLY A 35 8.49 25.81 1.23
N ASP A 36 9.40 26.64 0.74
CA ASP A 36 10.68 26.99 1.38
C ASP A 36 11.49 25.79 1.90
N GLY A 37 11.49 24.68 1.15
CA GLY A 37 12.19 23.45 1.55
C GLY A 37 11.50 22.61 2.64
N ILE A 38 10.27 22.99 3.02
CA ILE A 38 9.43 22.25 3.98
C ILE A 38 8.28 21.60 3.22
N ALA A 39 8.12 20.29 3.39
CA ALA A 39 6.99 19.53 2.86
C ALA A 39 6.06 19.08 3.98
N ARG A 40 4.75 19.15 3.74
CA ARG A 40 3.73 18.58 4.61
C ARG A 40 3.20 17.29 4.00
N VAL A 41 3.43 16.17 4.67
CA VAL A 41 3.10 14.82 4.17
C VAL A 41 1.96 14.23 5.00
N HIS A 42 1.05 13.52 4.34
CA HIS A 42 0.02 12.70 4.97
C HIS A 42 0.33 11.22 4.79
N GLY A 43 0.12 10.41 5.82
CA GLY A 43 0.59 9.03 5.91
C GLY A 43 1.89 8.94 6.72
N LEU A 44 2.78 8.00 6.36
CA LEU A 44 4.02 7.73 7.12
C LEU A 44 3.76 7.43 8.61
N ASP A 45 2.73 6.65 8.92
CA ASP A 45 2.24 6.45 10.29
C ASP A 45 3.28 5.85 11.26
N ASN A 46 4.30 5.18 10.71
CA ASN A 46 5.37 4.52 11.48
C ASN A 46 6.70 5.30 11.50
N VAL A 47 6.76 6.52 10.96
CA VAL A 47 8.00 7.31 10.90
C VAL A 47 8.42 7.80 12.29
N ARG A 48 9.72 7.83 12.54
CA ARG A 48 10.31 8.35 13.78
C ARG A 48 10.69 9.82 13.64
N ALA A 49 10.67 10.53 14.75
CA ALA A 49 11.18 11.90 14.79
C ALA A 49 12.66 11.93 14.41
N GLY A 50 13.02 12.73 13.40
CA GLY A 50 14.40 12.84 12.90
C GLY A 50 14.82 11.71 11.94
N GLU A 51 13.89 10.87 11.50
CA GLU A 51 14.13 9.89 10.44
C GLU A 51 14.26 10.60 9.08
N LEU A 52 15.18 10.12 8.24
CA LEU A 52 15.32 10.59 6.87
C LEU A 52 14.23 9.96 6.01
N VAL A 53 13.53 10.80 5.27
CA VAL A 53 12.48 10.38 4.32
C VAL A 53 12.95 10.76 2.92
N GLU A 54 12.94 9.79 2.02
CA GLU A 54 13.27 9.98 0.61
C GLU A 54 12.02 10.45 -0.14
N PHE A 55 12.16 11.48 -0.98
CA PHE A 55 11.08 11.93 -1.83
C PHE A 55 11.17 11.21 -3.18
N SER A 56 10.06 11.17 -3.92
CA SER A 56 10.05 10.58 -5.26
C SER A 56 11.02 11.28 -6.23
N ASP A 57 11.38 12.53 -5.93
CA ASP A 57 12.26 13.37 -6.73
C ASP A 57 13.72 13.43 -6.19
N GLY A 58 14.02 12.70 -5.09
CA GLY A 58 15.35 12.63 -4.45
C GLY A 58 15.38 13.17 -3.03
#